data_AF-A0A522GHP7-F1
#
_entry.id   AF-A0A522GHP7-F1
#
_cell.length_a   1.000
_cell.length_b   1.000
_cell.length_c   1.000
_cell.angle_alpha   90.00
_cell.angle_beta   90.00
_cell.angle_gamma   90.00
#
_symmetry.space_group_name_H-M   'P 1'
#
loop_
_entity.id
_entity.type
_entity.pdbx_description
1 polymer ?
#
loop_
_entity_poly.entity_id
_entity_poly.type
_entity_poly.pdbx_seq_one_letter_code
_entity_poly.pdbx_strand_id
1 'polypeptide(L)'
;MKTLNKLDVNKVAAAVEADAGRPLPGLRESLAEAKAGKYAKVHTPEQIVARRRGRPLGSRQATRKEAVKIRLDADVLAALRASGDGWQTRINDTLRASLALSGKVSPGL
;
A
#
# COMPACT_ATOMS: atom_id res chain seq x y z
N MET A 1 31.08 9.04 4.87
CA MET A 1 30.93 8.96 3.40
C MET A 1 32.12 9.60 2.67
N LYS A 2 33.36 9.10 2.86
CA LYS A 2 34.57 9.64 2.20
C LYS A 2 35.12 8.71 1.09
N THR A 3 34.43 7.62 0.77
CA THR A 3 34.90 6.57 -0.14
C THR A 3 34.41 6.75 -1.59
N LEU A 4 33.24 7.34 -1.83
CA LEU A 4 32.72 7.52 -3.19
C LEU A 4 33.48 8.57 -4.02
N ASN A 5 34.10 9.57 -3.41
CA ASN A 5 34.83 10.60 -4.17
C ASN A 5 36.07 10.07 -4.89
N LYS A 6 36.67 8.97 -4.40
CA LYS A 6 37.85 8.33 -5.02
C LYS A 6 37.49 7.29 -6.09
N LEU A 7 36.21 7.04 -6.34
CA LEU A 7 35.76 6.04 -7.29
C LEU A 7 35.99 6.50 -8.73
N ASP A 8 36.63 5.66 -9.54
CA ASP A 8 36.66 5.81 -11.00
C ASP A 8 35.40 5.16 -11.59
N VAL A 9 34.49 6.00 -12.07
CA VAL A 9 33.18 5.60 -12.61
C VAL A 9 33.33 4.71 -13.84
N ASN A 10 34.34 4.96 -14.69
CA ASN A 10 34.53 4.20 -15.92
C ASN A 10 35.06 2.80 -15.63
N LYS A 11 36.01 2.69 -14.70
CA LYS A 11 36.57 1.39 -14.29
C LYS A 11 35.51 0.50 -13.64
N VAL A 12 34.64 1.09 -12.82
CA VAL A 12 33.55 0.37 -12.15
C VAL A 12 32.47 -0.05 -13.15
N ALA A 13 32.05 0.84 -14.05
CA ALA A 13 31.09 0.49 -15.09
C ALA A 13 31.61 -0.68 -15.96
N ALA A 14 32.88 -0.63 -16.36
CA ALA A 14 33.50 -1.68 -17.17
C ALA A 14 33.55 -3.03 -16.45
N ALA A 15 33.89 -3.04 -15.15
CA ALA A 15 33.90 -4.27 -14.36
C ALA A 15 32.50 -4.88 -14.19
N VAL A 16 31.49 -4.04 -13.97
CA VAL A 16 30.09 -4.47 -13.82
C VAL A 16 29.52 -5.01 -15.15
N GLU A 17 29.80 -4.35 -16.27
CA GLU A 17 29.36 -4.82 -17.58
C GLU A 17 30.07 -6.11 -18.00
N ALA A 18 31.34 -6.29 -17.63
CA ALA A 18 32.09 -7.51 -17.85
C ALA A 18 31.51 -8.69 -17.05
N ASP A 19 31.17 -8.47 -15.77
CA ASP A 19 30.52 -9.48 -14.92
C ASP A 19 29.09 -9.80 -15.38
N ALA A 20 28.34 -8.77 -15.80
CA ALA A 20 26.98 -8.94 -16.33
C ALA A 20 26.94 -9.59 -17.73
N GLY A 21 28.08 -9.68 -18.43
CA GLY A 21 28.18 -10.23 -19.79
C GLY A 21 27.42 -9.42 -20.86
N ARG A 22 26.97 -8.21 -20.54
CA ARG A 22 26.22 -7.33 -21.43
C ARG A 22 26.39 -5.85 -21.05
N PRO A 23 26.30 -4.92 -22.01
CA PRO A 23 26.29 -3.50 -21.70
C PRO A 23 25.04 -3.13 -20.90
N LEU A 24 25.18 -2.17 -19.98
CA LEU A 24 24.09 -1.67 -19.15
C LEU A 24 23.85 -0.19 -19.50
N PRO A 25 22.89 0.11 -20.41
CA PRO A 25 22.57 1.48 -20.79
C PRO A 25 22.21 2.32 -19.55
N GLY A 26 22.78 3.51 -19.44
CA GLY A 26 22.55 4.43 -18.30
C GLY A 26 23.40 4.15 -17.06
N LEU A 27 24.13 3.02 -16.97
CA LEU A 27 24.94 2.70 -15.79
C LEU A 27 25.99 3.77 -15.48
N ARG A 28 26.68 4.25 -16.52
CA ARG A 28 27.71 5.29 -16.39
C ARG A 28 27.14 6.60 -15.86
N GLU A 29 25.94 6.96 -16.33
CA GLU A 29 25.21 8.15 -15.91
C GLU A 29 24.76 8.03 -14.44
N SER A 30 24.14 6.90 -14.07
CA SER A 30 23.74 6.64 -12.68
C SER A 30 24.91 6.63 -11.70
N LEU A 31 26.07 6.07 -12.09
CA LEU A 31 27.29 6.08 -11.27
C LEU A 31 27.88 7.50 -11.14
N ALA A 32 27.79 8.33 -12.19
CA ALA A 32 28.22 9.72 -12.14
C ALA A 32 27.30 10.57 -11.25
N GLU A 33 25.98 10.37 -11.32
CA GLU A 33 25.00 11.02 -10.45
C GLU A 33 25.20 10.65 -8.97
N ALA A 34 25.42 9.36 -8.69
CA ALA A 34 25.73 8.87 -7.34
C ALA A 34 27.04 9.46 -6.80
N LYS A 35 28.09 9.55 -7.64
CA LYS A 35 29.36 10.20 -7.27
C LYS A 35 29.19 11.71 -7.02
N ALA A 36 28.32 12.37 -7.77
CA ALA A 36 27.97 13.78 -7.60
C ALA A 36 26.98 14.04 -6.44
N GLY A 37 26.51 13.00 -5.75
CA GLY A 37 25.54 13.11 -4.66
C GLY A 37 24.14 13.55 -5.11
N LYS A 38 23.84 13.44 -6.41
CA LYS A 38 22.52 13.73 -6.98
C LYS A 38 21.63 12.51 -6.80
N TYR A 39 20.98 12.41 -5.64
CA TYR A 39 19.99 11.38 -5.37
C TYR A 39 18.59 11.94 -5.62
N ALA A 40 17.72 11.17 -6.28
CA ALA A 40 16.36 11.61 -6.63
C ALA A 40 15.57 12.14 -5.40
N LYS A 41 15.65 11.45 -4.26
CA LYS A 41 15.11 11.92 -2.98
C LYS A 41 15.71 11.14 -1.81
N VAL A 42 16.58 11.78 -1.03
CA VAL A 42 17.08 11.17 0.22
C VAL A 42 16.12 11.50 1.34
N HIS A 43 15.55 10.46 1.95
CA HIS A 43 14.77 10.60 3.18
C HIS A 43 15.69 10.40 4.38
N THR A 44 15.81 11.43 5.24
CA THR A 44 16.58 11.29 6.48
C THR A 44 15.85 10.36 7.46
N PRO A 45 16.54 9.69 8.38
CA PRO A 45 15.90 8.90 9.43
C PRO A 45 14.80 9.67 10.18
N GLU A 46 15.03 10.96 10.46
CA GLU A 46 14.07 11.86 11.10
C GLU A 46 12.83 12.09 10.22
N GLN A 47 13.01 12.25 8.90
CA GLN A 47 11.90 12.39 7.95
C GLN A 47 11.08 11.10 7.81
N ILE A 48 11.72 9.93 7.94
CA ILE A 48 11.04 8.63 7.93
C ILE A 48 10.22 8.46 9.22
N VAL A 49 10.78 8.82 10.38
CA VAL A 49 10.07 8.80 11.66
C VAL A 49 8.92 9.80 11.69
N ALA A 50 9.09 11.01 11.14
CA ALA A 50 8.01 11.98 11.00
C ALA A 50 6.86 11.48 10.12
N ARG A 51 7.16 10.59 9.15
CA ARG A 51 6.17 9.91 8.31
C ARG A 51 5.58 8.63 8.92
N ARG A 52 6.11 8.12 10.05
CA ARG A 52 5.53 6.99 10.81
C ARG A 52 4.30 7.42 11.59
N ARG A 53 3.34 8.05 10.92
CA ARG A 53 1.96 8.04 11.38
C ARG A 53 1.24 7.06 10.47
N GLY A 54 0.61 6.05 11.07
CA GLY A 54 -0.35 5.21 10.35
C GLY A 54 -1.46 6.07 9.72
N ARG A 55 -2.55 5.41 9.30
CA ARG A 55 -3.72 6.10 8.74
C ARG A 55 -4.02 7.39 9.54
N PRO A 56 -4.19 8.56 8.89
CA PRO A 56 -4.24 9.87 9.55
C PRO A 56 -5.10 9.85 10.82
N LEU A 57 -4.62 10.50 11.90
CA LEU A 57 -5.43 10.72 13.09
C LEU A 57 -6.75 11.39 12.66
N GLY A 58 -7.89 10.78 12.94
CA GLY A 58 -9.22 11.22 12.49
C GLY A 58 -9.84 10.40 11.36
N SER A 59 -9.09 9.49 10.74
CA SER A 59 -9.60 8.55 9.73
C SER A 59 -10.37 7.35 10.29
N ARG A 60 -10.57 7.31 11.62
CA ARG A 60 -11.48 6.38 12.26
C ARG A 60 -12.86 7.04 12.23
N GLN A 61 -13.74 6.48 11.40
CA GLN A 61 -15.16 6.83 11.40
C GLN A 61 -15.67 6.76 12.85
N ALA A 62 -16.35 7.81 13.33
CA ALA A 62 -16.86 7.90 14.71
C ALA A 62 -17.72 6.68 15.07
N THR A 63 -18.39 6.11 14.08
CA THR A 63 -19.14 4.86 14.17
C THR A 63 -18.47 3.83 13.24
N ARG A 64 -17.87 2.79 13.81
CA ARG A 64 -17.23 1.70 13.06
C ARG A 64 -18.16 0.50 12.97
N LYS A 65 -18.15 -0.20 11.83
CA LYS A 65 -18.76 -1.53 11.72
C LYS A 65 -18.06 -2.50 12.68
N GLU A 66 -18.83 -3.18 13.51
CA GLU A 66 -18.29 -4.20 14.42
C GLU A 66 -18.15 -5.54 13.69
N ALA A 67 -17.00 -6.18 13.85
CA ALA A 67 -16.77 -7.50 13.30
C ALA A 67 -17.35 -8.56 14.24
N VAL A 68 -18.49 -9.13 13.85
CA VAL A 68 -19.19 -10.17 14.61
C VAL A 68 -19.17 -11.51 13.88
N LYS A 69 -19.17 -12.61 14.64
CA LYS A 69 -19.25 -13.97 14.10
C LYS A 69 -20.71 -14.42 14.04
N ILE A 70 -21.26 -14.53 12.83
CA ILE A 70 -22.61 -15.04 12.57
C ILE A 70 -22.55 -16.37 11.82
N ARG A 71 -23.55 -17.23 12.02
CA ARG A 71 -23.74 -18.46 11.22
C ARG A 71 -24.85 -18.20 10.21
N LEU A 72 -24.60 -18.55 8.96
CA LEU A 72 -25.55 -18.49 7.85
C LEU A 72 -25.63 -19.90 7.25
N ASP A 73 -26.79 -20.25 6.72
CA ASP A 73 -26.96 -21.49 5.97
C ASP A 73 -26.06 -21.50 4.72
N ALA A 74 -25.67 -22.71 4.29
CA ALA A 74 -24.65 -22.89 3.27
C ALA A 74 -25.09 -22.34 1.90
N ASP A 75 -26.36 -22.52 1.55
CA ASP A 75 -26.98 -22.02 0.33
C ASP A 75 -27.08 -20.49 0.33
N VAL A 76 -27.46 -19.88 1.46
CA VAL A 76 -27.50 -18.43 1.65
C VAL A 76 -26.10 -17.83 1.48
N LEU A 77 -25.09 -18.42 2.14
CA LEU A 77 -23.71 -17.95 2.01
C LEU A 77 -23.20 -18.08 0.57
N ALA A 78 -23.54 -19.17 -0.12
CA ALA A 78 -23.19 -19.38 -1.51
C ALA A 78 -23.82 -18.30 -2.42
N ALA A 79 -25.12 -18.04 -2.27
CA ALA A 79 -25.84 -17.00 -3.02
C ALA A 79 -25.25 -15.60 -2.78
N LEU A 80 -24.92 -15.27 -1.52
CA LEU A 80 -24.29 -13.98 -1.20
C LEU A 80 -22.92 -13.85 -1.86
N ARG A 81 -22.07 -14.86 -1.77
CA ARG A 81 -20.73 -14.84 -2.41
C ARG A 81 -20.80 -14.79 -3.93
N ALA A 82 -21.79 -15.47 -4.54
CA ALA A 82 -22.02 -15.43 -5.97
C ALA A 82 -22.33 -14.01 -6.50
N SER A 83 -22.79 -13.09 -5.64
CA SER A 83 -22.96 -11.68 -6.01
C SER A 83 -21.64 -10.95 -6.31
N GLY A 84 -20.49 -11.56 -5.99
CA GLY A 84 -19.16 -11.02 -6.25
C GLY A 84 -18.63 -10.10 -5.14
N ASP A 85 -17.63 -9.29 -5.49
CA ASP A 85 -17.01 -8.35 -4.57
C ASP A 85 -18.03 -7.41 -3.93
N GLY A 86 -17.80 -7.08 -2.65
CA GLY A 86 -18.70 -6.24 -1.87
C GLY A 86 -19.95 -6.95 -1.34
N TRP A 87 -20.08 -8.28 -1.47
CA TRP A 87 -21.23 -9.02 -0.94
C TRP A 87 -21.51 -8.78 0.55
N GLN A 88 -20.45 -8.57 1.36
CA GLN A 88 -20.57 -8.23 2.78
C GLN A 88 -21.24 -6.86 3.02
N THR A 89 -20.97 -5.90 2.12
CA THR A 89 -21.63 -4.59 2.18
C THR A 89 -23.09 -4.72 1.78
N ARG A 90 -23.37 -5.46 0.69
CA ARG A 90 -24.76 -5.74 0.26
C ARG A 90 -25.60 -6.38 1.36
N ILE A 91 -25.11 -7.45 2.00
CA ILE A 91 -25.89 -8.11 3.07
C ILE A 91 -26.10 -7.18 4.28
N ASN A 92 -25.11 -6.35 4.63
CA ASN A 92 -25.29 -5.36 5.68
C ASN A 92 -26.41 -4.35 5.33
N ASP A 93 -26.48 -3.91 4.08
CA ASP A 93 -27.48 -2.95 3.62
C ASP A 93 -28.88 -3.59 3.57
N THR A 94 -28.98 -4.85 3.11
CA THR A 94 -30.22 -5.64 3.18
C THR A 94 -30.70 -5.82 4.62
N LEU A 95 -29.81 -6.15 5.56
CA LEU A 95 -30.15 -6.29 6.97
C LEU A 95 -30.62 -4.95 7.57
N ARG A 96 -29.94 -3.85 7.24
CA ARG A 96 -30.35 -2.51 7.66
C ARG A 96 -31.75 -2.15 7.15
N ALA A 97 -32.01 -2.39 5.86
CA ALA A 97 -33.32 -2.14 5.27
C ALA A 97 -34.41 -2.98 5.95
N SER A 98 -34.19 -4.28 6.13
CA SER A 98 -35.13 -5.16 6.81
C SER A 98 -35.43 -4.71 8.26
N LEU A 99 -34.40 -4.33 9.01
CA LEU A 99 -34.57 -3.81 10.37
C LEU A 99 -35.32 -2.49 10.38
N ALA A 100 -35.12 -1.63 9.38
CA ALA A 100 -35.85 -0.38 9.23
C ALA A 100 -37.34 -0.58 8.92
N LEU A 101 -37.67 -1.51 8.02
CA LEU A 101 -39.07 -1.89 7.78
C LEU A 101 -39.74 -2.44 9.05
N SER A 102 -38.98 -3.14 9.90
CA SER A 102 -39.48 -3.65 11.18
C SER A 102 -39.55 -2.62 12.31
N GLY A 103 -39.18 -1.35 12.05
CA GLY A 103 -39.14 -0.27 13.05
C GLY A 103 -38.03 -0.40 14.10
N LYS A 104 -37.12 -1.37 13.95
CA LYS A 104 -36.04 -1.66 14.92
C LYS A 104 -34.81 -0.76 14.75
N VAL A 105 -34.65 -0.17 13.57
CA VAL A 105 -33.55 0.73 13.24
C VAL A 105 -34.13 1.86 12.39
N SER A 106 -33.88 3.11 12.72
CA SER A 106 -34.29 4.20 11.83
C SER A 106 -33.55 4.10 10.49
N PRO A 107 -34.20 4.28 9.34
CA PRO A 107 -33.50 4.46 8.06
C PRO A 107 -32.66 5.74 8.18
N GLY A 108 -31.39 5.58 8.57
CA GLY A 108 -30.53 6.68 8.98
C GLY A 108 -29.91 7.43 7.79
N LEU A 109 -29.86 8.76 7.97
CA LEU A 109 -28.87 9.75 7.52
C LEU A 109 -27.54 9.18 6.97
#